data_AF-A0AAV3Q7U9-F1
#
_entry.id   AF-A0AAV3Q7U9-F1
#
_cell.length_a   1.000
_cell.length_b   1.000
_cell.length_c   1.000
_cell.angle_alpha   90.00
_cell.angle_beta   90.00
_cell.angle_gamma   90.00
#
_symmetry.space_group_name_H-M   'P 1'
#
loop_
_entity.id
_entity.type
_entity.pdbx_description
1 polymer ?
#
loop_
_entity_poly.entity_id
_entity_poly.type
_entity_poly.pdbx_seq_one_letter_code
_entity_poly.pdbx_strand_id
1 'polypeptide(L)'
;MKFILDSNTEFYRHPILGCLPEVGMSWSHILPVATPLVGFTGDVVTPLVVANLMVTLGKYLQLATRMVEFIIMDMSEGAYNGIIGRLALSQFEVVVSLNHLKMKFPMR
;
A
#
# COMPACT_ATOMS: atom_id res chain seq x y z
N MET A 1 12.35 -5.14 -8.41
CA MET A 1 11.26 -6.04 -7.98
C MET A 1 9.98 -5.22 -7.97
N LYS A 2 9.07 -5.52 -8.89
CA LYS A 2 7.80 -4.80 -9.10
C LYS A 2 6.77 -5.45 -8.17
N PHE A 3 6.35 -4.76 -7.11
CA PHE A 3 5.27 -5.24 -6.26
C PHE A 3 3.96 -4.82 -6.91
N ILE A 4 3.36 -5.79 -7.61
CA ILE A 4 2.03 -5.71 -8.18
C ILE A 4 1.06 -5.97 -7.03
N LEU A 5 0.34 -4.94 -6.60
CA LEU A 5 -1.05 -5.11 -6.17
C LEU A 5 -1.81 -5.51 -7.43
N ASP A 6 -2.51 -6.64 -7.40
CA ASP A 6 -3.20 -7.34 -8.50
C ASP A 6 -3.30 -6.58 -9.84
N SER A 7 -2.63 -7.11 -10.88
CA SER A 7 -2.54 -6.52 -12.22
C SER A 7 -3.75 -6.80 -13.12
N ASN A 8 -4.95 -6.95 -12.57
CA ASN A 8 -6.16 -7.20 -13.36
C ASN A 8 -7.18 -6.07 -13.39
N THR A 9 -6.79 -4.86 -13.03
CA THR A 9 -7.59 -3.66 -13.30
C THR A 9 -6.74 -2.64 -14.04
N GLU A 10 -7.14 -2.36 -15.27
CA GLU A 10 -6.57 -1.34 -16.17
C GLU A 10 -6.81 0.09 -15.66
N PHE A 11 -6.48 0.38 -14.40
CA PHE A 11 -6.74 1.67 -13.74
C PHE A 11 -5.53 2.61 -13.73
N TYR A 12 -4.72 2.55 -14.78
CA TYR A 12 -3.50 3.37 -14.90
C TYR A 12 -3.75 4.79 -15.42
N ARG A 13 -5.00 5.27 -15.47
CA ARG A 13 -5.29 6.64 -15.95
C ARG A 13 -6.44 7.35 -15.26
N HIS A 14 -6.83 6.91 -14.06
CA HIS A 14 -7.85 7.59 -13.26
C HIS A 14 -7.30 7.89 -11.86
N PRO A 15 -7.61 9.07 -11.28
CA PRO A 15 -7.19 9.41 -9.92
C PRO A 15 -7.58 8.29 -8.97
N ILE A 16 -6.68 7.93 -8.04
CA ILE A 16 -6.87 6.80 -7.09
C ILE A 16 -8.20 6.91 -6.34
N LEU A 17 -8.67 8.14 -6.13
CA LEU A 17 -9.96 8.42 -5.52
C LEU A 17 -11.15 7.80 -6.30
N GLY A 18 -11.06 7.71 -7.63
CA GLY A 18 -12.10 7.16 -8.50
C GLY A 18 -12.18 5.62 -8.48
N CYS A 19 -11.11 4.91 -8.11
CA CYS A 19 -11.09 3.44 -8.04
C CYS A 19 -11.28 2.90 -6.60
N LEU A 20 -11.46 3.78 -5.60
CA LEU A 20 -11.73 3.39 -4.22
C LEU A 20 -12.91 2.40 -4.07
N PRO A 21 -14.05 2.59 -4.76
CA PRO A 21 -15.15 1.63 -4.66
C PRO A 21 -14.79 0.24 -5.20
N GLU A 22 -13.93 0.18 -6.21
CA GLU A 22 -13.51 -1.09 -6.85
C GLU A 22 -12.54 -1.89 -5.99
N VAL A 23 -11.71 -1.21 -5.18
CA VAL A 23 -10.86 -1.86 -4.16
C VAL A 23 -11.62 -2.14 -2.86
N GLY A 24 -12.97 -2.09 -2.89
CA GLY A 24 -13.84 -2.44 -1.78
C GLY A 24 -13.90 -1.38 -0.67
N MET A 25 -13.58 -0.13 -0.99
CA MET A 25 -13.50 0.96 -0.02
C MET A 25 -14.73 1.88 -0.13
N SER A 26 -15.45 2.03 0.99
CA SER A 26 -16.52 3.03 1.13
C SER A 26 -15.92 4.39 1.46
N TRP A 27 -16.51 5.46 0.92
CA TRP A 27 -16.17 6.84 1.27
C TRP A 27 -16.29 7.16 2.76
N SER A 28 -17.01 6.34 3.52
CA SER A 28 -17.09 6.45 4.98
C SER A 28 -15.81 6.02 5.73
N HIS A 29 -14.87 5.32 5.07
CA HIS A 29 -13.62 4.84 5.68
C HIS A 29 -12.41 5.76 5.36
N ILE A 30 -12.70 6.95 4.85
CA ILE A 30 -11.75 7.92 4.31
C ILE A 30 -11.70 9.09 5.27
N LEU A 31 -10.63 9.18 6.05
CA LEU A 31 -10.40 10.30 6.96
C LEU A 31 -9.52 11.35 6.28
N PRO A 32 -9.98 12.61 6.12
CA PRO A 32 -9.13 13.66 5.58
C PRO A 32 -7.94 13.87 6.50
N VAL A 33 -6.74 13.74 5.96
CA VAL A 33 -5.49 13.97 6.70
C VAL A 33 -4.83 15.22 6.17
N ALA A 34 -4.67 16.21 7.03
CA ALA A 34 -4.08 17.50 6.69
C ALA A 34 -2.57 17.59 7.02
N THR A 35 -1.96 16.49 7.50
CA THR A 35 -0.53 16.49 7.88
C THR A 35 0.33 16.19 6.65
N PRO A 36 1.17 17.14 6.18
CA PRO A 36 2.06 16.88 5.06
C PRO A 36 3.13 15.85 5.44
N LEU A 37 3.46 14.97 4.51
CA LEU A 37 4.58 14.03 4.64
C LEU A 37 5.84 14.66 4.05
N VAL A 38 6.94 14.62 4.80
CA VAL A 38 8.23 15.14 4.34
C VAL A 38 9.14 13.97 3.98
N GLY A 39 9.59 13.93 2.73
CA GLY A 39 10.52 12.95 2.20
C GLY A 39 11.96 13.21 2.64
N PHE A 40 12.84 12.24 2.37
CA PHE A 40 14.26 12.31 2.74
C PHE A 40 15.03 13.44 2.03
N THR A 41 14.57 13.85 0.85
CA THR A 41 15.09 14.96 0.04
C THR A 41 14.52 16.32 0.46
N GLY A 42 13.63 16.37 1.46
CA GLY A 42 12.92 17.57 1.88
C GLY A 42 11.65 17.85 1.07
N ASP A 43 11.34 17.02 0.08
CA ASP A 43 10.09 17.12 -0.67
C ASP A 43 8.88 16.92 0.25
N VAL A 44 7.86 17.74 0.07
CA VAL A 44 6.64 17.67 0.88
C VAL A 44 5.51 17.16 0.01
N VAL A 45 4.87 16.08 0.45
CA VAL A 45 3.71 15.49 -0.22
C VAL A 45 2.51 15.61 0.71
N THR A 46 1.44 16.23 0.22
CA THR A 46 0.19 16.33 0.95
C THR A 46 -0.64 15.08 0.70
N PRO A 47 -0.97 14.31 1.75
CA PRO A 47 -1.85 13.17 1.58
C PRO A 47 -3.28 13.61 1.29
N LEU A 48 -4.00 12.81 0.51
CA LEU A 48 -5.44 12.99 0.31
C LEU A 48 -6.21 12.50 1.53
N VAL A 49 -5.88 11.30 2.00
CA VAL A 49 -6.67 10.59 2.99
C VAL A 49 -5.85 9.45 3.62
N VAL A 50 -6.22 9.07 4.84
CA VAL A 50 -5.89 7.76 5.43
C VAL A 50 -7.06 6.78 5.31
N ALA A 51 -6.74 5.54 4.95
CA ALA A 51 -7.74 4.52 4.72
C ALA A 51 -7.22 3.11 5.04
N ASN A 52 -8.08 2.25 5.60
CA ASN A 52 -7.72 0.86 5.95
C ASN A 52 -7.99 -0.09 4.79
N LEU A 53 -6.93 -0.72 4.26
CA LEU A 53 -7.00 -1.66 3.13
C LEU A 53 -6.71 -3.09 3.57
N MET A 54 -7.47 -4.05 3.05
CA MET A 54 -7.14 -5.48 3.18
C MET A 54 -6.01 -5.80 2.22
N VAL A 55 -4.84 -6.12 2.77
CA VAL A 55 -3.65 -6.51 2.00
C VAL A 55 -3.42 -7.99 2.16
N THR A 56 -3.24 -8.68 1.03
CA THR A 56 -2.84 -10.09 1.00
C THR A 56 -1.38 -10.18 0.54
N LEU A 57 -0.51 -10.73 1.38
CA LEU A 57 0.89 -10.98 1.08
C LEU A 57 1.19 -12.48 1.10
N GLY A 58 2.09 -12.92 0.23
CA GLY A 58 2.56 -14.30 0.19
C GLY A 58 2.46 -14.97 -1.16
N LYS A 59 2.72 -16.28 -1.21
CA LYS A 59 2.53 -17.12 -2.40
C LYS A 59 2.04 -18.51 -2.00
N TYR A 60 1.21 -19.12 -2.86
CA TYR A 60 0.68 -20.47 -2.69
C TYR A 60 0.02 -20.68 -1.32
N LEU A 61 0.47 -21.66 -0.54
CA LEU A 61 -0.07 -22.01 0.76
C LEU A 61 0.27 -21.01 1.88
N GLN A 62 1.12 -20.01 1.60
CA GLN A 62 1.60 -19.03 2.58
C GLN A 62 1.02 -17.64 2.29
N LEU A 63 -0.30 -17.54 2.13
CA LEU A 63 -0.99 -16.25 2.02
C LEU A 63 -1.43 -15.77 3.41
N ALA A 64 -1.18 -14.50 3.70
CA ALA A 64 -1.68 -13.82 4.87
C ALA A 64 -2.44 -12.57 4.44
N THR A 65 -3.64 -12.39 4.97
CA THR A 65 -4.44 -11.18 4.74
C THR A 65 -4.56 -10.40 6.05
N ARG A 66 -4.28 -9.11 6.01
CA ARG A 66 -4.41 -8.19 7.16
C ARG A 66 -4.99 -6.85 6.71
N MET A 67 -5.74 -6.24 7.61
CA MET A 67 -6.15 -4.84 7.47
C MET A 67 -4.96 -3.95 7.84
N VAL A 68 -4.54 -3.10 6.91
CA VAL A 68 -3.40 -2.22 7.04
C VAL A 68 -3.85 -0.79 6.74
N GLU A 69 -3.45 0.16 7.58
CA GLU A 69 -3.68 1.57 7.35
C GLU A 69 -2.72 2.10 6.28
N PHE A 70 -3.27 2.73 5.24
CA PHE A 70 -2.53 3.39 4.17
C PHE A 70 -2.81 4.88 4.15
N ILE A 71 -1.77 5.64 3.80
CA ILE A 71 -1.89 7.02 3.37
C ILE A 71 -2.01 7.02 1.85
N ILE A 72 -3.12 7.57 1.36
CA ILE A 72 -3.41 7.70 -0.07
C ILE A 72 -3.03 9.11 -0.50
N MET A 73 -2.30 9.21 -1.61
CA MET A 73 -1.79 10.46 -2.17
C MET A 73 -2.21 10.55 -3.63
N ASP A 74 -2.55 11.76 -4.10
CA ASP A 74 -2.78 12.00 -5.52
C ASP A 74 -1.44 12.35 -6.17
N MET A 75 -0.78 11.36 -6.77
CA MET A 75 0.51 11.56 -7.40
C MET A 75 0.41 11.27 -8.89
N SER A 76 0.43 12.33 -9.72
CA SER A 76 0.50 12.22 -11.18
C SER A 76 1.87 11.74 -11.68
N GLU A 77 2.93 11.89 -10.87
CA GLU A 77 4.33 11.60 -11.26
C GLU A 77 5.03 10.56 -10.34
N GLY A 78 4.27 9.76 -9.59
CA GLY A 78 4.83 8.76 -8.68
C GLY A 78 5.48 7.57 -9.40
N ALA A 79 6.70 7.18 -8.98
CA ALA A 79 7.40 6.00 -9.52
C ALA A 79 6.90 4.65 -8.96
N TYR A 80 6.01 4.68 -7.95
CA TYR A 80 5.54 3.49 -7.23
C TYR A 80 4.03 3.54 -7.02
N ASN A 81 3.38 2.39 -7.17
CA ASN A 81 1.94 2.24 -6.94
C ASN A 81 1.58 2.17 -5.44
N GLY A 82 2.54 1.87 -4.58
CA GLY A 82 2.33 1.75 -3.13
C GLY A 82 3.60 1.38 -2.39
N ILE A 83 3.68 1.76 -1.12
CA ILE A 83 4.83 1.50 -0.24
C ILE A 83 4.32 0.75 1.00
N ILE A 84 4.88 -0.43 1.27
CA ILE A 84 4.60 -1.18 2.50
C ILE A 84 5.73 -0.87 3.49
N GLY A 85 5.39 -0.11 4.52
CA GLY A 85 6.33 0.26 5.59
C GLY A 85 6.63 -0.88 6.56
N ARG A 86 7.61 -0.63 7.44
CA ARG A 86 8.01 -1.59 8.50
C ARG A 86 6.84 -1.99 9.41
N LEU A 87 5.94 -1.05 9.71
CA LEU A 87 4.78 -1.31 10.57
C LEU A 87 3.88 -2.39 9.97
N ALA A 88 3.51 -2.24 8.69
CA ALA A 88 2.71 -3.22 7.97
C ALA A 88 3.45 -4.57 7.89
N LEU A 89 4.73 -4.58 7.51
CA LEU A 89 5.54 -5.81 7.45
C LEU A 89 5.59 -6.56 8.79
N SER A 90 5.67 -5.82 9.91
CA SER A 90 5.62 -6.41 11.26
C SER A 90 4.28 -7.08 11.55
N GLN A 91 3.15 -6.54 11.07
CA GLN A 91 1.82 -7.15 11.24
C GLN A 91 1.67 -8.47 10.47
N PHE A 92 2.45 -8.64 9.40
CA PHE A 92 2.54 -9.89 8.64
C PHE A 92 3.64 -10.82 9.15
N GLU A 93 4.38 -10.43 10.20
CA GLU A 93 5.51 -11.19 10.75
C GLU A 93 6.58 -11.51 9.68
N VAL A 94 6.69 -10.65 8.67
CA VAL A 94 7.55 -10.86 7.50
C VAL A 94 8.98 -10.47 7.80
N VAL A 95 9.91 -11.35 7.43
CA VAL A 95 11.34 -11.01 7.38
C VAL A 95 11.71 -10.63 5.95
N VAL A 96 12.23 -9.42 5.76
CA VAL A 96 12.73 -8.94 4.47
C VAL A 96 14.21 -9.27 4.34
N SER A 97 14.56 -10.06 3.32
CA SER A 97 15.93 -10.36 2.95
C SER A 97 16.36 -9.43 1.81
N LEU A 98 17.05 -8.34 2.13
CA LEU A 98 17.56 -7.37 1.15
C LEU A 98 18.48 -8.02 0.11
N ASN A 99 19.39 -8.90 0.54
CA ASN A 99 20.35 -9.58 -0.34
C ASN A 99 19.70 -10.37 -1.49
N HIS A 100 18.48 -10.88 -1.25
CA HIS A 100 17.76 -11.69 -2.21
C HIS A 100 16.55 -10.98 -2.80
N LEU A 101 16.26 -9.76 -2.32
CA LEU A 101 15.01 -9.04 -2.55
C LEU A 101 13.82 -10.00 -2.37
N LYS A 102 13.71 -10.63 -1.20
CA LYS A 102 12.63 -11.58 -0.90
C LYS A 102 12.04 -11.31 0.47
N MET A 103 10.76 -11.66 0.60
CA MET A 103 10.06 -11.70 1.87
C MET A 103 9.92 -13.16 2.30
N LYS A 104 10.24 -13.44 3.56
CA LYS A 104 10.02 -14.74 4.19
C LYS A 104 8.85 -14.59 5.17
N PHE A 105 7.86 -15.46 5.00
CA PHE A 105 6.69 -15.53 5.86
C PHE A 105 6.93 -16.60 6.93
N PRO A 106 6.38 -16.44 8.15
CA PRO A 106 6.40 -17.51 9.12
C PRO A 106 5.59 -18.70 8.60
N MET A 107 6.11 -19.90 8.79
CA MET A 107 5.34 -21.12 8.57
C MET A 107 4.47 -21.34 9.80
N ARG A 108 3.16 -21.53 9.61
CA ARG A 108 2.29 -22.10 10.64
C ARG A 108 2.37 -23.62 10.58
#